data_AF-A0A7V5C8H9-F1
#
_entry.id   AF-A0A7V5C8H9-F1
#
_cell.length_a   1.000
_cell.length_b   1.000
_cell.length_c   1.000
_cell.angle_alpha   90.00
_cell.angle_beta   90.00
_cell.angle_gamma   90.00
#
_symmetry.space_group_name_H-M   'P 1'
#
loop_
_entity.id
_entity.type
_entity.pdbx_description
1 polymer ?
#
loop_
_entity_poly.entity_id
_entity_poly.type
_entity_poly.pdbx_seq_one_letter_code
_entity_poly.pdbx_strand_id
1 'polypeptide(L)' 'MGALVEIILPVFLVVGFGYIATWRGLFSQEGVDGLMKFTQNFAIPTLLFGAISRLDLSQSFQ' A
#
# COMPACT_ATOMS: atom_id res chain seq x y z
N MET A 1 -4.78 12.13 20.02
CA MET A 1 -3.32 12.17 19.74
C MET A 1 -2.69 10.77 19.64
N GLY A 2 -3.16 9.73 20.35
CA GLY A 2 -2.63 8.35 20.21
C GLY A 2 -2.86 7.68 18.86
N ALA A 3 -4.05 7.83 18.27
CA ALA A 3 -4.43 7.17 17.02
C ALA A 3 -3.54 7.53 15.81
N LEU A 4 -2.99 8.74 15.79
CA LEU A 4 -2.05 9.15 14.73
C LEU A 4 -0.75 8.34 14.83
N VAL A 5 -0.21 8.18 16.03
CA VAL A 5 1.02 7.39 16.23
C VAL A 5 0.78 5.93 15.91
N GLU A 6 -0.34 5.35 16.34
CA GLU A 6 -0.67 3.94 16.09
C GLU A 6 -0.87 3.61 14.60
N ILE A 7 -1.42 4.53 13.81
CA ILE A 7 -1.71 4.30 12.39
C ILE A 7 -0.54 4.75 11.50
N ILE A 8 0.08 5.89 11.79
CA ILE A 8 1.08 6.51 10.92
C ILE A 8 2.46 5.87 11.13
N LEU A 9 2.87 5.60 12.37
CA LEU A 9 4.17 5.02 12.67
C LEU A 9 4.44 3.70 11.91
N PRO A 10 3.54 2.70 11.88
CA PRO A 10 3.79 1.47 11.13
C PRO A 10 3.92 1.71 9.63
N VAL A 11 3.17 2.65 9.04
CA VAL A 11 3.31 3.00 7.61
C VAL A 11 4.69 3.56 7.34
N PHE A 12 5.18 4.48 8.19
CA PHE A 12 6.54 5.01 8.06
C PHE A 12 7.63 3.95 8.25
N LEU A 13 7.43 2.98 9.14
CA LEU A 13 8.36 1.86 9.31
C LEU A 13 8.45 1.00 8.04
N VAL A 14 7.32 0.70 7.40
CA VAL A 14 7.27 -0.05 6.14
C VAL A 14 8.00 0.71 5.02
N VAL A 15 7.76 2.02 4.89
CA VAL A 15 8.44 2.87 3.91
C VAL A 15 9.95 2.93 4.18
N GLY A 16 10.35 3.11 5.44
CA GLY A 16 11.75 3.13 5.85
C GLY A 16 12.48 1.80 5.57
N PHE A 17 11.80 0.67 5.79
CA PHE A 17 12.33 -0.65 5.43
C PHE A 17 12.56 -0.77 3.91
N GLY A 18 11.61 -0.33 3.08
CA GLY A 18 11.76 -0.31 1.63
C GLY A 18 12.95 0.54 1.16
N TYR A 19 13.18 1.69 1.81
CA TYR A 19 14.34 2.53 1.54
C TYR A 19 15.66 1.84 1.91
N ILE A 20 15.74 1.21 3.08
CA ILE A 20 16.96 0.48 3.49
C ILE A 20 17.22 -0.72 2.56
N ALA A 21 16.18 -1.42 2.11
CA ALA A 21 16.30 -2.55 1.20
C ALA A 21 16.87 -2.16 -0.17
N THR A 22 16.40 -1.03 -0.73
CA THR A 22 16.94 -0.48 -1.98
C THR A 22 18.34 0.09 -1.80
N TRP A 23 18.60 0.81 -0.69
CA TRP A 23 19.92 1.37 -0.38
C TRP A 23 21.00 0.29 -0.19
N ARG A 24 20.65 -0.85 0.42
CA ARG A 24 21.54 -2.00 0.58
C ARG A 24 21.73 -2.82 -0.71
N GLY A 25 21.10 -2.45 -1.82
CA GLY A 25 21.19 -3.17 -3.09
C GLY A 25 20.51 -4.55 -3.08
N LEU A 26 19.70 -4.84 -2.05
CA LEU A 26 18.91 -6.08 -1.97
C LEU A 26 17.74 -6.09 -2.96
N PHE A 27 17.40 -4.92 -3.49
CA PHE A 27 16.30 -4.73 -4.43
C PHE A 27 16.80 -3.92 -5.64
N SER A 28 16.87 -4.56 -6.81
CA SER A 28 17.37 -3.94 -8.04
C SER A 28 16.38 -2.90 -8.59
N GLN A 29 16.86 -1.97 -9.41
CA GLN A 29 16.01 -1.01 -10.12
C GLN A 29 14.92 -1.71 -10.97
N GLU A 30 15.28 -2.80 -11.64
CA GLU A 30 14.33 -3.62 -12.41
C GLU A 30 13.24 -4.24 -11.51
N GLY A 31 13.61 -4.64 -10.28
CA GLY A 31 12.66 -5.12 -9.27
C GLY A 31 11.71 -4.02 -8.82
N VAL A 32 12.20 -2.78 -8.63
CA VAL A 32 11.36 -1.60 -8.32
C VAL A 32 10.37 -1.33 -9.45
N ASP A 33 10.84 -1.32 -10.70
CA ASP A 33 9.99 -1.09 -11.87
C ASP A 33 8.94 -2.19 -12.03
N GLY A 34 9.32 -3.45 -11.81
CA GLY A 34 8.38 -4.58 -11.80
C GLY A 34 7.31 -4.43 -10.72
N LEU A 35 7.72 -4.09 -9.50
CA LEU A 35 6.80 -3.84 -8.38
C LEU A 35 5.85 -2.68 -8.65
N MET A 36 6.35 -1.57 -9.21
CA MET A 36 5.54 -0.42 -9.60
C MET A 36 4.48 -0.80 -10.64
N LYS A 37 4.87 -1.52 -11.69
CA LYS A 37 3.94 -1.98 -12.74
C LYS A 37 2.88 -2.94 -12.20
N PHE A 38 3.26 -3.90 -11.36
CA PHE A 38 2.32 -4.81 -10.71
C PHE A 38 1.33 -4.05 -9.82
N THR A 39 1.84 -3.14 -8.99
CA THR A 39 1.02 -2.36 -8.06
C THR A 39 0.00 -1.54 -8.82
N GLN A 40 0.42 -0.84 -9.88
CA GLN A 40 -0.47 0.04 -10.65
C GLN A 40 -1.48 -0.72 -11.51
N ASN A 41 -1.06 -1.78 -12.21
CA ASN A 41 -1.92 -2.47 -13.17
C ASN A 41 -2.80 -3.53 -12.54
N PHE A 42 -2.44 -4.05 -11.37
CA PHE A 42 -3.15 -5.17 -10.75
C PHE A 42 -3.57 -4.85 -9.32
N ALA A 43 -2.62 -4.52 -8.43
CA ALA A 43 -2.94 -4.39 -7.01
C ALA A 43 -3.91 -3.24 -6.73
N ILE A 44 -3.66 -2.05 -7.27
CA ILE A 44 -4.52 -0.87 -7.10
C ILE A 44 -5.92 -1.13 -7.68
N PRO A 45 -6.10 -1.56 -8.95
CA PRO A 45 -7.41 -1.88 -9.49
C PRO A 45 -8.17 -2.94 -8.67
N THR A 46 -7.47 -3.98 -8.21
CA THR A 46 -8.09 -5.06 -7.40
C THR A 46 -8.49 -4.56 -6.01
N LEU A 47 -7.67 -3.73 -5.37
CA LEU A 47 -7.99 -3.11 -4.09
C LEU A 47 -9.18 -2.15 -4.22
N LEU A 48 -9.20 -1.33 -5.27
CA LEU A 48 -10.33 -0.43 -5.56
C LEU A 48 -11.61 -1.22 -5.83
N PHE A 49 -11.54 -2.25 -6.67
CA PHE A 49 -12.69 -3.13 -6.93
C PHE A 49 -13.16 -3.84 -5.66
N GLY A 50 -12.24 -4.34 -4.83
CA GLY A 50 -12.54 -4.93 -3.54
C GLY A 50 -13.23 -3.94 -2.59
N ALA A 51 -12.72 -2.71 -2.51
CA ALA A 51 -13.32 -1.65 -1.70
C ALA A 51 -14.73 -1.28 -2.19
N ILE A 52 -14.93 -1.19 -3.51
CA ILE A 52 -16.23 -0.87 -4.11
C ILE A 52 -17.23 -2.03 -3.97
N SER A 53 -16.80 -3.28 -4.17
CA SER A 53 -17.67 -4.46 -4.05
C SER A 53 -18.07 -4.77 -2.61
N ARG A 54 -17.22 -4.40 -1.63
CA ARG A 54 -17.52 -4.45 -0.20
C ARG A 54 -18.13 -3.16 0.32
N LEU A 55 -18.35 -2.17 -0.55
CA LEU A 55 -19.05 -0.95 -0.19
C LEU A 55 -20.48 -1.36 0.13
N ASP A 56 -20.76 -1.47 1.42
CA ASP A 56 -22.06 -1.86 1.91
C ASP A 56 -23.03 -0.69 1.64
N LEU A 57 -23.71 -0.76 0.51
CA LEU A 57 -24.75 0.20 0.14
C LEU A 57 -25.83 0.27 1.22
N SER A 58 -26.05 -0.78 2.01
CA SER A 58 -27.02 -0.75 3.11
C SER A 58 -26.58 0.12 4.29
N GLN A 59 -25.27 0.26 4.55
CA GLN A 59 -24.74 1.23 5.53
C GLN A 59 -24.76 2.68 5.01
N SER A 60 -24.79 2.86 3.68
CA SER A 60 -24.75 4.19 3.05
C SER A 60 -26.13 4.83 2.85
N PHE A 61 -27.22 4.07 3.03
CA PHE A 61 -28.62 4.54 2.86
C PHE A 61 -29.42 4.61 4.18
N GLN A 62 -28.75 4.70 5.33
CA GLN A 62 -29.40 4.94 6.63
C GLN A 62 -29.29 6.40 7.08
#